data_AF-A0A2N3EQ71-F1
#
_entry.id   AF-A0A2N3EQ71-F1
#
_cell.length_a   1.000
_cell.length_b   1.000
_cell.length_c   1.000
_cell.angle_alpha   90.00
_cell.angle_beta   90.00
_cell.angle_gamma   90.00
#
_symmetry.space_group_name_H-M   'P 1'
#
loop_
_entity.id
_entity.type
_entity.pdbx_description
1 polymer ?
#
loop_
_entity_poly.entity_id
_entity_poly.type
_entity_poly.pdbx_seq_one_letter_code
_entity_poly.pdbx_strand_id
1 'polypeptide(L)'
;MEETHQPVPASPKPAPPAPVSPTPAPPVRSSAGWKAFVIVIVLLFLSMFACCGLSYFAYRGDDFSSVSTDSIALIHIDGVIAGTGSALDGVITPEDILYQLDEALADDSVKAILLRVDSPGGTVAASQEIAMEVAYAAQEKPVVASIGDVGASGAYMIASQCDEIVALPTSAVGSIGVISQIPNIAGLMDKLGVEFTVITAGELKDTGSAFRSMTPTEAALIQGEVDNAYQEFIAIVAEGRGLGEDEVGKLATGWAWSAREAQELGLVDTLGTYNDAVDIAAEYGGIEGDPDIVTYEQSGYGDLLTYLLGVSESLERLGALVPALSGTTGKPVPH
;
A
#
# COMPACT_ATOMS: atom_id res chain seq x y z
N MET A 1 -6.73 116.81 67.12
CA MET A 1 -7.45 117.01 65.86
C MET A 1 -7.39 115.66 65.16
N GLU A 2 -8.13 114.64 65.59
CA GLU A 2 -9.60 114.53 65.70
C GLU A 2 -10.32 114.69 64.36
N GLU A 3 -11.30 113.81 64.17
CA GLU A 3 -12.26 113.68 63.07
C GLU A 3 -11.80 112.89 61.83
N THR A 4 -12.12 111.59 61.79
CA THR A 4 -13.37 110.98 61.30
C THR A 4 -13.58 111.17 59.81
N HIS A 5 -13.37 110.10 59.04
CA HIS A 5 -14.06 109.91 57.77
C HIS A 5 -14.68 108.50 57.70
N GLN A 6 -15.99 108.53 57.48
CA GLN A 6 -16.93 107.42 57.45
C GLN A 6 -16.71 106.44 56.28
N PRO A 7 -17.24 105.20 56.38
CA PRO A 7 -16.99 104.10 55.46
C PRO A 7 -18.15 103.83 54.49
N VAL A 8 -17.87 103.50 53.22
CA VAL A 8 -18.77 102.83 52.25
C VAL A 8 -17.91 102.29 51.08
N PRO A 9 -18.25 101.21 50.34
CA PRO A 9 -18.80 99.89 50.67
C PRO A 9 -17.84 98.73 50.26
N ALA A 10 -18.17 97.50 50.64
CA ALA A 10 -17.38 96.29 50.40
C ALA A 10 -17.11 95.98 48.91
N SER A 11 -15.84 95.73 48.59
CA SER A 11 -15.40 95.10 47.34
C SER A 11 -15.51 93.57 47.44
N PRO A 12 -15.82 92.85 46.34
CA PRO A 12 -16.14 91.43 46.38
C PRO A 12 -14.94 90.56 46.80
N LYS A 13 -15.27 89.54 47.61
CA LYS A 13 -14.37 88.55 48.20
C LYS A 13 -13.58 87.79 47.11
N PRO A 14 -12.24 87.70 47.18
CA PRO A 14 -11.46 86.90 46.24
C PRO A 14 -11.85 85.42 46.34
N ALA A 15 -12.03 84.79 45.19
CA ALA A 15 -12.38 83.37 45.08
C ALA A 15 -11.29 82.48 45.71
N PRO A 16 -11.68 81.35 46.33
CA PRO A 16 -10.74 80.42 46.95
C PRO A 16 -9.76 79.84 45.91
N PRO A 17 -8.50 79.57 46.29
CA PRO A 17 -7.52 78.98 45.40
C PRO A 17 -7.96 77.59 44.93
N ALA A 18 -7.78 77.34 43.63
CA ALA A 18 -8.16 76.09 42.99
C ALA A 18 -7.45 74.88 43.65
N PRO A 19 -8.14 73.73 43.81
CA PRO A 19 -7.54 72.53 44.38
C PRO A 19 -6.39 72.04 43.49
N VAL A 20 -5.25 71.77 44.13
CA VAL A 20 -4.08 71.15 43.51
C VAL A 20 -4.48 69.74 43.04
N SER A 21 -4.43 69.50 41.74
CA SER A 21 -4.74 68.19 41.15
C SER A 21 -3.75 67.14 41.68
N PRO A 22 -4.21 65.95 42.12
CA PRO A 22 -3.31 64.88 42.49
C PRO A 22 -2.46 64.44 41.29
N THR A 23 -1.18 64.20 41.52
CA THR A 23 -0.26 63.61 40.55
C THR A 23 -0.87 62.32 39.99
N PRO A 24 -0.88 62.08 38.67
CA PRO A 24 -1.46 60.86 38.13
C PRO A 24 -0.74 59.64 38.72
N ALA A 25 -1.52 58.74 39.32
CA ALA A 25 -1.01 57.45 39.78
C ALA A 25 -0.33 56.73 38.61
N PRO A 26 0.74 55.95 38.85
CA PRO A 26 1.38 55.17 37.80
C PRO A 26 0.31 54.28 37.13
N PRO A 27 0.36 54.09 35.80
CA PRO A 27 -0.64 53.31 35.09
C PRO A 27 -0.71 51.93 35.71
N VAL A 28 -1.89 51.57 36.22
CA VAL A 28 -2.18 50.22 36.69
C VAL A 28 -2.00 49.31 35.48
N ARG A 29 -0.91 48.53 35.44
CA ARG A 29 -0.65 47.55 34.37
C ARG A 29 -1.91 46.72 34.20
N SER A 30 -2.53 46.79 33.02
CA SER A 30 -3.76 46.07 32.77
C SER A 30 -3.51 44.57 32.97
N SER A 31 -4.29 43.96 33.85
CA SER A 31 -4.23 42.52 34.09
C SER A 31 -4.65 41.69 32.87
N ALA A 32 -4.99 42.34 31.75
CA ALA A 32 -5.37 41.71 30.48
C ALA A 32 -4.25 40.80 29.94
N GLY A 33 -2.99 41.22 29.98
CA GLY A 33 -1.87 40.38 29.55
C GLY A 33 -1.66 39.15 30.44
N TRP A 34 -1.81 39.32 31.76
CA TRP A 34 -1.73 38.23 32.72
C TRP A 34 -2.90 37.25 32.60
N LYS A 35 -4.12 37.76 32.36
CA LYS A 35 -5.31 36.93 32.13
C LYS A 35 -5.19 36.13 30.82
N ALA A 36 -4.72 36.75 29.74
CA ALA A 36 -4.46 36.06 28.48
C ALA A 36 -3.39 34.97 28.63
N PHE A 37 -2.31 35.26 29.37
CA PHE A 37 -1.25 34.30 29.66
C PHE A 37 -1.76 33.09 30.48
N VAL A 38 -2.59 33.33 31.50
CA VAL A 38 -3.21 32.27 32.30
C VAL A 38 -4.19 31.44 31.46
N ILE A 39 -4.98 32.05 30.58
CA ILE A 39 -5.89 31.34 29.68
C ILE A 39 -5.11 30.42 28.72
N VAL A 40 -4.02 30.91 28.14
CA VAL A 40 -3.17 30.09 27.25
C VAL A 40 -2.56 28.91 28.00
N ILE A 41 -2.07 29.11 29.23
CA ILE A 41 -1.56 28.00 30.05
C ILE A 41 -2.66 26.99 30.36
N VAL A 42 -3.86 27.44 30.74
CA VAL A 42 -4.98 26.54 31.02
C VAL A 42 -5.40 25.76 29.78
N LEU A 43 -5.42 26.39 28.59
CA LEU A 43 -5.70 25.71 27.32
C LEU A 43 -4.60 24.70 26.95
N LEU A 44 -3.33 25.02 27.21
CA LEU A 44 -2.21 24.08 27.00
C LEU A 44 -2.30 22.88 27.96
N PHE A 45 -2.67 23.10 29.21
CA PHE A 45 -2.89 22.00 30.16
C PHE A 45 -4.12 21.17 29.78
N LEU A 46 -5.22 21.78 29.33
CA LEU A 46 -6.40 21.07 28.82
C LEU A 46 -6.06 20.25 27.56
N SER A 47 -5.28 20.81 26.64
CA SER A 47 -4.76 20.12 25.47
C SER A 47 -3.85 18.96 25.86
N MET A 48 -2.95 19.16 26.83
CA MET A 48 -2.06 18.11 27.32
C MET A 48 -2.84 16.99 28.04
N PHE A 49 -3.84 17.33 28.85
CA PHE A 49 -4.71 16.35 29.50
C PHE A 49 -5.63 15.64 28.50
N ALA A 50 -6.10 16.32 27.46
CA ALA A 50 -6.84 15.70 26.37
C ALA A 50 -5.95 14.75 25.56
N CYS A 51 -4.72 15.16 25.22
CA CYS A 51 -3.74 14.29 24.58
C CYS A 51 -3.37 13.10 25.47
N CYS A 52 -2.99 13.33 26.73
CA CYS A 52 -2.67 12.24 27.66
C CYS A 52 -3.87 11.35 27.94
N GLY A 53 -5.09 11.90 27.95
CA GLY A 53 -6.33 11.15 28.08
C GLY A 53 -6.63 10.30 26.85
N LEU A 54 -6.45 10.84 25.64
CA LEU A 54 -6.55 10.09 24.39
C LEU A 54 -5.47 9.00 24.31
N SER A 55 -4.22 9.35 24.64
CA SER A 55 -3.11 8.42 24.69
C SER A 55 -3.35 7.33 25.73
N TYR A 56 -3.90 7.68 26.90
CA TYR A 56 -4.25 6.70 27.93
C TYR A 56 -5.43 5.84 27.51
N PHE A 57 -6.44 6.37 26.81
CA PHE A 57 -7.52 5.57 26.21
C PHE A 57 -6.99 4.62 25.13
N ALA A 58 -6.11 5.11 24.26
CA ALA A 58 -5.45 4.30 23.25
C ALA A 58 -4.52 3.23 23.85
N TYR A 59 -3.89 3.51 24.99
CA TYR A 59 -2.92 2.60 25.62
C TYR A 59 -3.54 1.64 26.62
N ARG A 60 -4.69 1.99 27.22
CA ARG A 60 -5.32 1.18 28.26
C ARG A 60 -6.21 0.08 27.69
N GLY A 61 -6.56 0.13 26.40
CA GLY A 61 -7.27 -0.95 25.72
C GLY A 61 -8.39 -1.51 26.61
N ASP A 62 -9.25 -0.63 27.14
CA ASP A 62 -10.42 -1.11 27.85
C ASP A 62 -11.24 -1.87 26.79
N ASP A 63 -11.41 -3.18 27.02
CA ASP A 63 -12.31 -4.10 26.33
C ASP A 63 -13.73 -3.50 26.29
N PHE A 64 -13.94 -2.52 25.42
CA PHE A 64 -15.21 -2.42 24.75
C PHE A 64 -15.21 -3.66 23.87
N SER A 65 -15.91 -4.69 24.31
CA SER A 65 -16.37 -5.73 23.41
C SER A 65 -17.13 -5.00 22.32
N SER A 66 -16.43 -4.60 21.25
CA SER A 66 -17.07 -4.48 19.96
C SER A 66 -17.77 -5.82 19.81
N VAL A 67 -19.06 -5.77 19.50
CA VAL A 67 -19.58 -6.85 18.70
C VAL A 67 -18.63 -6.86 17.51
N SER A 68 -17.65 -7.79 17.49
CA SER A 68 -16.81 -7.98 16.32
C SER A 68 -17.81 -8.44 15.28
N THR A 69 -18.25 -7.49 14.47
CA THR A 69 -19.12 -7.75 13.35
C THR A 69 -18.32 -8.64 12.42
N ASP A 70 -18.87 -9.82 12.15
CA ASP A 70 -18.25 -10.75 11.22
C ASP A 70 -17.98 -10.01 9.90
N SER A 71 -16.75 -10.13 9.41
CA SER A 71 -16.23 -9.31 8.33
C SER A 71 -15.68 -10.16 7.19
N ILE A 72 -15.52 -9.51 6.04
CA ILE A 72 -14.84 -10.05 4.86
C ILE A 72 -13.57 -9.23 4.65
N ALA A 73 -12.43 -9.92 4.54
CA ALA A 73 -11.17 -9.30 4.17
C ALA A 73 -11.13 -9.10 2.64
N LEU A 74 -11.08 -7.84 2.21
CA LEU A 74 -10.94 -7.48 0.80
C LEU A 74 -9.46 -7.29 0.46
N ILE A 75 -8.97 -8.08 -0.49
CA ILE A 75 -7.59 -8.01 -0.99
C ILE A 75 -7.64 -7.69 -2.48
N HIS A 76 -6.88 -6.67 -2.90
CA HIS A 76 -6.84 -6.23 -4.28
C HIS A 76 -5.67 -6.86 -5.05
N ILE A 77 -5.99 -7.46 -6.19
CA ILE A 77 -5.02 -7.90 -7.20
C ILE A 77 -5.24 -7.04 -8.45
N ASP A 78 -4.82 -5.78 -8.37
CA ASP A 78 -4.98 -4.76 -9.43
C ASP A 78 -3.63 -4.39 -10.06
N GLY A 79 -3.52 -4.55 -11.38
CA GLY A 79 -2.31 -4.21 -12.13
C GLY A 79 -1.36 -5.40 -12.38
N VAL A 80 -0.11 -5.11 -12.73
CA VAL A 80 0.86 -6.13 -13.15
C VAL A 80 1.47 -6.82 -11.93
N ILE A 81 1.56 -8.15 -11.95
CA ILE A 81 2.20 -8.92 -10.89
C ILE A 81 3.72 -8.98 -11.15
N ALA A 82 4.52 -8.58 -10.17
CA ALA A 82 5.98 -8.56 -10.29
C ALA A 82 6.64 -9.14 -9.03
N GLY A 83 7.83 -9.73 -9.18
CA GLY A 83 8.57 -10.28 -8.04
C GLY A 83 9.24 -9.22 -7.16
N THR A 84 9.24 -7.96 -7.58
CA THR A 84 9.76 -6.81 -6.82
C THR A 84 9.04 -5.56 -7.27
N GLY A 85 8.87 -4.59 -6.38
CA GLY A 85 8.28 -3.29 -6.66
C GLY A 85 7.42 -2.83 -5.50
N SER A 86 6.52 -1.91 -5.75
CA SER A 86 5.53 -1.47 -4.76
C SER A 86 4.25 -1.04 -5.45
N ALA A 87 3.17 -0.88 -4.68
CA ALA A 87 1.93 -0.28 -5.17
C ALA A 87 2.16 1.10 -5.83
N LEU A 88 3.19 1.85 -5.42
CA LEU A 88 3.55 3.15 -6.04
C LEU A 88 4.06 3.00 -7.49
N ASP A 89 4.63 1.84 -7.83
CA ASP A 89 5.07 1.50 -9.18
C ASP A 89 3.92 0.93 -10.03
N GLY A 90 2.72 0.81 -9.46
CA GLY A 90 1.55 0.20 -10.10
C GLY A 90 1.67 -1.31 -10.29
N VAL A 91 2.45 -1.97 -9.44
CA VAL A 91 2.64 -3.43 -9.46
C VAL A 91 2.21 -4.06 -8.16
N ILE A 92 1.81 -5.33 -8.25
CA ILE A 92 1.48 -6.19 -7.12
C ILE A 92 2.70 -7.06 -6.84
N THR A 93 3.08 -7.17 -5.57
CA THR A 93 4.16 -8.05 -5.13
C THR A 93 3.62 -9.21 -4.30
N PRO A 94 4.30 -10.38 -4.28
CA PRO A 94 3.95 -11.45 -3.37
C PRO A 94 3.94 -10.99 -1.91
N GLU A 95 4.94 -10.22 -1.48
CA GLU A 95 5.07 -9.78 -0.09
C GLU A 95 3.83 -9.02 0.41
N ASP A 96 3.30 -8.11 -0.42
CA ASP A 96 2.11 -7.32 -0.07
C ASP A 96 0.85 -8.20 0.06
N ILE A 97 0.69 -9.19 -0.83
CA ILE A 97 -0.49 -10.08 -0.83
C ILE A 97 -0.40 -11.10 0.30
N LEU A 98 0.78 -11.68 0.53
CA LEU A 98 1.01 -12.63 1.60
C LEU A 98 0.76 -11.99 2.97
N TYR A 99 1.25 -10.76 3.18
CA TYR A 99 0.95 -10.01 4.40
C TYR A 99 -0.57 -9.84 4.61
N GLN A 100 -1.30 -9.49 3.56
CA GLN A 100 -2.76 -9.33 3.64
C GLN A 100 -3.49 -10.64 3.95
N LEU A 101 -3.05 -11.74 3.35
CA LEU A 101 -3.58 -13.07 3.62
C LEU A 101 -3.29 -13.47 5.08
N ASP A 102 -2.06 -13.28 5.56
CA ASP A 102 -1.68 -13.59 6.94
C ASP A 102 -2.51 -12.81 7.97
N GLU A 103 -2.68 -11.50 7.77
CA GLU A 103 -3.52 -10.68 8.65
C GLU A 103 -4.99 -11.11 8.61
N ALA A 104 -5.53 -11.39 7.40
CA ALA A 104 -6.89 -11.88 7.24
C ALA A 104 -7.11 -13.25 7.89
N LEU A 105 -6.13 -14.14 7.82
CA LEU A 105 -6.19 -15.47 8.45
C LEU A 105 -6.08 -15.37 9.98
N ALA A 106 -5.25 -14.46 10.50
CA ALA A 106 -5.06 -14.26 11.93
C ALA A 106 -6.23 -13.52 12.62
N ASP A 107 -7.04 -12.76 11.89
CA ASP A 107 -8.17 -12.02 12.45
C ASP A 107 -9.42 -12.90 12.61
N ASP A 108 -9.80 -13.20 13.86
CA ASP A 108 -10.97 -14.02 14.19
C ASP A 108 -12.31 -13.40 13.73
N SER A 109 -12.38 -12.09 13.50
CA SER A 109 -13.58 -11.42 12.98
C SER A 109 -13.78 -11.66 11.48
N VAL A 110 -12.70 -11.91 10.73
CA VAL A 110 -12.75 -12.22 9.30
C VAL A 110 -13.24 -13.64 9.11
N LYS A 111 -14.39 -13.79 8.43
CA LYS A 111 -15.01 -15.10 8.14
C LYS A 111 -14.79 -15.59 6.72
N ALA A 112 -14.47 -14.69 5.79
CA ALA A 112 -14.14 -15.02 4.41
C ALA A 112 -13.19 -13.98 3.83
N ILE A 113 -12.50 -14.34 2.74
CA ILE A 113 -11.59 -13.48 1.99
C ILE A 113 -12.18 -13.25 0.60
N LEU A 114 -12.21 -12.00 0.16
CA LEU A 114 -12.62 -11.61 -1.19
C LEU A 114 -11.41 -11.05 -1.94
N LEU A 115 -10.96 -11.77 -2.97
CA LEU A 115 -9.92 -11.30 -3.89
C LEU A 115 -10.56 -10.50 -5.02
N ARG A 116 -10.38 -9.18 -5.02
CA ARG A 116 -10.81 -8.32 -6.14
C ARG A 116 -9.72 -8.29 -7.19
N VAL A 117 -9.94 -9.00 -8.30
CA VAL A 117 -8.94 -9.20 -9.36
C VAL A 117 -9.22 -8.29 -10.55
N ASP A 118 -8.26 -7.46 -10.92
CA ASP A 118 -8.25 -6.71 -12.18
C ASP A 118 -6.82 -6.63 -12.73
N SER A 119 -6.33 -7.77 -13.24
CA SER A 119 -4.92 -7.93 -13.59
C SER A 119 -4.72 -8.73 -14.90
N PRO A 120 -3.80 -8.28 -15.78
CA PRO A 120 -3.40 -9.04 -16.96
C PRO A 120 -2.40 -10.17 -16.62
N GLY A 121 -2.05 -10.35 -15.35
CA GLY A 121 -1.01 -11.25 -14.88
C GLY A 121 0.35 -10.55 -14.74
N GLY A 122 1.43 -11.30 -14.91
CA GLY A 122 2.77 -10.78 -14.66
C GLY A 122 3.85 -11.85 -14.68
N THR A 123 4.83 -11.74 -13.79
CA THR A 123 5.92 -12.71 -13.71
C THR A 123 5.41 -14.06 -13.16
N VAL A 124 5.90 -15.16 -13.75
CA VAL A 124 5.43 -16.51 -13.43
C VAL A 124 5.66 -16.86 -11.95
N ALA A 125 6.88 -16.66 -11.44
CA ALA A 125 7.24 -17.03 -10.07
C ALA A 125 6.42 -16.27 -9.02
N ALA A 126 6.22 -14.97 -9.20
CA ALA A 126 5.43 -14.16 -8.27
C ALA A 126 3.95 -14.58 -8.29
N SER A 127 3.40 -14.86 -9.48
CA SER A 127 2.02 -15.34 -9.61
C SER A 127 1.83 -16.72 -8.96
N GLN A 128 2.82 -17.60 -9.12
CA GLN A 128 2.81 -18.94 -8.53
C GLN A 128 2.90 -18.90 -7.00
N GLU A 129 3.78 -18.05 -6.44
CA GLU A 129 3.89 -17.86 -4.99
C GLU A 129 2.57 -17.38 -4.39
N ILE A 130 1.94 -16.36 -4.99
CA ILE A 130 0.62 -15.89 -4.54
C ILE A 130 -0.45 -16.98 -4.69
N ALA A 131 -0.46 -17.73 -5.81
CA ALA A 131 -1.44 -18.80 -6.02
C ALA A 131 -1.32 -19.89 -4.94
N MET A 132 -0.10 -20.30 -4.58
CA MET A 132 0.14 -21.27 -3.51
C MET A 132 -0.41 -20.80 -2.16
N GLU A 133 -0.23 -19.52 -1.83
CA GLU A 133 -0.70 -18.95 -0.56
C GLU A 133 -2.21 -18.74 -0.55
N VAL A 134 -2.83 -18.42 -1.69
CA VAL A 134 -4.29 -18.41 -1.83
C VAL A 134 -4.87 -19.82 -1.66
N ALA A 135 -4.23 -20.85 -2.24
CA ALA A 135 -4.64 -22.24 -2.06
C ALA A 135 -4.49 -22.72 -0.60
N TYR A 136 -3.51 -22.20 0.14
CA TYR A 136 -3.39 -22.42 1.57
C TYR A 136 -4.50 -21.70 2.34
N ALA A 137 -4.73 -20.41 2.06
CA ALA A 137 -5.77 -19.63 2.71
C ALA A 137 -7.17 -20.26 2.54
N ALA A 138 -7.48 -20.77 1.35
CA ALA A 138 -8.75 -21.46 1.05
C ALA A 138 -8.99 -22.74 1.89
N GLN A 139 -7.93 -23.34 2.45
CA GLN A 139 -8.08 -24.48 3.37
C GLN A 139 -8.51 -24.04 4.79
N GLU A 140 -8.26 -22.79 5.16
CA GLU A 140 -8.50 -22.25 6.49
C GLU A 140 -9.76 -21.37 6.55
N LYS A 141 -9.97 -20.52 5.54
CA LYS A 141 -11.14 -19.65 5.39
C LYS A 141 -11.60 -19.62 3.94
N PRO A 142 -12.92 -19.50 3.66
CA PRO A 142 -13.40 -19.39 2.29
C PRO A 142 -12.77 -18.19 1.56
N VAL A 143 -12.31 -18.42 0.34
CA VAL A 143 -11.74 -17.41 -0.54
C VAL A 143 -12.57 -17.33 -1.83
N VAL A 144 -13.15 -16.17 -2.08
CA VAL A 144 -13.92 -15.88 -3.31
C VAL A 144 -13.13 -14.91 -4.17
N ALA A 145 -13.00 -15.18 -5.47
CA ALA A 145 -12.49 -14.24 -6.44
C ALA A 145 -13.63 -13.45 -7.09
N SER A 146 -13.48 -12.13 -7.15
CA SER A 146 -14.32 -11.23 -7.95
C SER A 146 -13.47 -10.64 -9.08
N ILE A 147 -13.65 -11.11 -10.31
CA ILE A 147 -12.95 -10.58 -11.49
C ILE A 147 -13.67 -9.32 -12.01
N GLY A 148 -12.90 -8.24 -12.14
CA GLY A 148 -13.26 -6.96 -12.76
C GLY A 148 -13.21 -7.03 -14.29
N ASP A 149 -12.41 -6.17 -14.91
CA ASP A 149 -12.29 -6.17 -16.37
C ASP A 149 -11.45 -7.35 -16.86
N VAL A 150 -10.39 -7.71 -16.15
CA VAL A 150 -9.45 -8.77 -16.53
C VAL A 150 -8.98 -9.64 -15.37
N GLY A 151 -9.04 -10.96 -15.55
CA GLY A 151 -8.42 -11.95 -14.68
C GLY A 151 -7.70 -12.98 -15.55
N ALA A 152 -6.53 -12.58 -16.07
CA ALA A 152 -5.83 -13.29 -17.12
C ALA A 152 -4.40 -13.68 -16.72
N SER A 153 -3.88 -14.75 -17.34
CA SER A 153 -2.50 -15.23 -17.16
C SER A 153 -2.19 -15.48 -15.68
N GLY A 154 -1.11 -14.92 -15.13
CA GLY A 154 -0.76 -15.04 -13.71
C GLY A 154 -1.88 -14.67 -12.73
N ALA A 155 -2.77 -13.73 -13.09
CA ALA A 155 -3.92 -13.40 -12.24
C ALA A 155 -4.97 -14.52 -12.24
N TYR A 156 -5.15 -15.20 -13.39
CA TYR A 156 -6.01 -16.38 -13.46
C TYR A 156 -5.41 -17.58 -12.73
N MET A 157 -4.07 -17.73 -12.75
CA MET A 157 -3.38 -18.72 -11.92
C MET A 157 -3.76 -18.58 -10.45
N ILE A 158 -3.77 -17.34 -9.93
CA ILE A 158 -4.18 -17.06 -8.55
C ILE A 158 -5.67 -17.31 -8.34
N ALA A 159 -6.53 -16.72 -9.18
CA ALA A 159 -7.98 -16.85 -9.06
C ALA A 159 -8.44 -18.32 -9.15
N SER A 160 -7.72 -19.16 -9.89
CA SER A 160 -8.03 -20.58 -10.03
C SER A 160 -7.98 -21.37 -8.72
N GLN A 161 -7.34 -20.82 -7.69
CA GLN A 161 -7.20 -21.44 -6.36
C GLN A 161 -8.31 -21.02 -5.38
N CYS A 162 -9.21 -20.12 -5.78
CA CYS A 162 -10.33 -19.68 -4.95
C CYS A 162 -11.48 -20.71 -4.98
N ASP A 163 -12.25 -20.77 -3.90
CA ASP A 163 -13.42 -21.65 -3.77
C ASP A 163 -14.53 -21.31 -4.76
N GLU A 164 -14.64 -20.03 -5.14
CA GLU A 164 -15.59 -19.53 -6.13
C GLU A 164 -14.95 -18.41 -6.95
N ILE A 165 -15.15 -18.42 -8.27
CA ILE A 165 -14.79 -17.33 -9.17
C ILE A 165 -16.06 -16.68 -9.72
N VAL A 166 -16.26 -15.42 -9.35
CA VAL A 166 -17.35 -14.56 -9.84
C VAL A 166 -16.78 -13.56 -10.84
N ALA A 167 -17.42 -13.43 -12.00
CA ALA A 167 -16.98 -12.49 -13.03
C ALA A 167 -18.16 -11.87 -13.80
N LEU A 168 -17.99 -10.63 -14.28
CA LEU A 168 -18.97 -10.02 -15.17
C LEU A 168 -18.97 -10.76 -16.51
N PRO A 169 -20.13 -10.91 -17.22
CA PRO A 169 -20.19 -11.66 -18.47
C PRO A 169 -19.18 -11.25 -19.56
N THR A 170 -18.70 -10.01 -19.52
CA THR A 170 -17.75 -9.43 -20.48
C THR A 170 -16.31 -9.40 -19.99
N SER A 171 -16.02 -9.80 -18.75
CA SER A 171 -14.64 -9.86 -18.22
C SER A 171 -13.78 -10.80 -19.06
N ALA A 172 -12.51 -10.45 -19.23
CA ALA A 172 -11.54 -11.30 -19.90
C ALA A 172 -10.89 -12.27 -18.90
N VAL A 173 -11.08 -13.58 -19.09
CA VAL A 173 -10.65 -14.63 -18.17
C VAL A 173 -9.83 -15.69 -18.89
N GLY A 174 -8.87 -16.31 -18.20
CA GLY A 174 -8.02 -17.35 -18.77
C GLY A 174 -6.67 -16.80 -19.21
N SER A 175 -6.38 -16.77 -20.51
CA SER A 175 -5.02 -16.51 -21.01
C SER A 175 -3.99 -17.46 -20.39
N ILE A 176 -4.38 -18.73 -20.23
CA ILE A 176 -3.52 -19.77 -19.69
C ILE A 176 -2.42 -20.04 -20.73
N GLY A 177 -1.22 -19.58 -20.43
CA GLY A 177 -0.10 -19.53 -21.36
C GLY A 177 1.10 -18.81 -20.76
N VAL A 178 2.28 -19.02 -21.34
CA VAL A 178 3.54 -18.40 -20.91
C VAL A 178 4.24 -17.82 -22.14
N ILE A 179 4.78 -16.62 -22.01
CA ILE A 179 5.56 -15.97 -23.06
C ILE A 179 6.91 -15.50 -22.53
N SER A 180 7.93 -15.55 -23.39
CA SER A 180 9.22 -14.89 -23.17
C SER A 180 9.46 -13.91 -24.31
N GLN A 181 9.72 -12.65 -23.98
CA GLN A 181 9.96 -11.59 -24.95
C GLN A 181 11.41 -11.11 -24.84
N ILE A 182 12.17 -11.27 -25.91
CA ILE A 182 13.58 -10.85 -25.97
C ILE A 182 13.77 -9.96 -27.21
N PRO A 183 13.92 -8.64 -27.03
CA PRO A 183 14.09 -7.73 -28.15
C PRO A 183 15.47 -7.91 -28.79
N ASN A 184 15.57 -7.72 -30.11
CA ASN A 184 16.84 -7.68 -30.83
C ASN A 184 16.98 -6.34 -31.57
N ILE A 185 17.98 -5.56 -31.16
CA ILE A 185 18.30 -4.24 -31.70
C ILE A 185 19.65 -4.22 -32.44
N ALA A 186 20.26 -5.37 -32.71
CA ALA A 186 21.57 -5.46 -33.40
C ALA A 186 21.57 -4.67 -34.72
N GLY A 187 20.57 -4.91 -35.58
CA GLY A 187 20.46 -4.19 -36.86
C GLY A 187 20.17 -2.70 -36.74
N LEU A 188 19.67 -2.22 -35.59
CA LEU A 188 19.56 -0.78 -35.31
C LEU A 188 20.92 -0.21 -34.89
N MET A 189 21.65 -0.90 -34.01
CA MET A 189 22.98 -0.50 -33.55
C MET A 189 23.99 -0.44 -34.70
N ASP A 190 23.93 -1.40 -35.62
CA ASP A 190 24.75 -1.41 -36.84
C ASP A 190 24.55 -0.15 -37.68
N LYS A 191 23.30 0.32 -37.83
CA LYS A 191 22.98 1.55 -38.58
C LYS A 191 23.47 2.81 -37.90
N LEU A 192 23.57 2.79 -36.58
CA LEU A 192 24.11 3.88 -35.77
C LEU A 192 25.64 3.85 -35.71
N GLY A 193 26.27 2.79 -36.23
CA GLY A 193 27.71 2.58 -36.15
C GLY A 193 28.20 2.25 -34.74
N VAL A 194 27.34 1.65 -33.90
CA VAL A 194 27.68 1.23 -32.54
C VAL A 194 27.92 -0.27 -32.52
N GLU A 195 29.12 -0.69 -32.13
CA GLU A 195 29.50 -2.09 -31.99
C GLU A 195 29.67 -2.47 -30.52
N PHE A 196 29.09 -3.61 -30.13
CA PHE A 196 29.26 -4.19 -28.79
C PHE A 196 30.19 -5.40 -28.87
N THR A 197 31.42 -5.25 -28.36
CA THR A 197 32.32 -6.40 -28.14
C THR A 197 32.05 -7.02 -26.77
N VAL A 198 31.47 -8.22 -26.75
CA VAL A 198 31.17 -8.94 -25.51
C VAL A 198 32.24 -10.00 -25.24
N ILE A 199 32.80 -10.00 -24.03
CA ILE A 199 33.76 -11.01 -23.56
C ILE A 199 33.11 -11.72 -22.37
N THR A 200 32.82 -13.01 -22.52
CA THR A 200 32.16 -13.81 -21.47
C THR A 200 33.02 -14.99 -21.02
N ALA A 201 32.75 -15.45 -19.81
CA ALA A 201 33.12 -16.78 -19.35
C ALA A 201 31.86 -17.65 -19.31
N GLY A 202 31.84 -18.72 -20.12
CA GLY A 202 30.66 -19.58 -20.32
C GLY A 202 29.89 -19.25 -21.60
N GLU A 203 29.61 -20.28 -22.40
CA GLU A 203 28.98 -20.14 -23.74
C GLU A 203 27.61 -19.48 -23.71
N LEU A 204 26.82 -19.72 -22.66
CA LEU A 204 25.44 -19.24 -22.55
C LEU A 204 25.30 -17.93 -21.76
N LYS A 205 26.41 -17.29 -21.36
CA LYS A 205 26.36 -16.19 -20.38
C LYS A 205 25.72 -14.91 -20.92
N ASP A 206 25.69 -14.73 -22.24
CA ASP A 206 25.02 -13.64 -22.94
C ASP A 206 23.77 -14.08 -23.72
N THR A 207 23.21 -15.25 -23.35
CA THR A 207 21.89 -15.70 -23.85
C THR A 207 20.85 -14.61 -23.59
N GLY A 208 20.04 -14.31 -24.60
CA GLY A 208 19.05 -13.23 -24.52
C GLY A 208 19.61 -11.82 -24.75
N SER A 209 20.87 -11.68 -25.17
CA SER A 209 21.44 -10.38 -25.54
C SER A 209 20.62 -9.70 -26.64
N ALA A 210 20.26 -8.44 -26.42
CA ALA A 210 19.55 -7.63 -27.41
C ALA A 210 20.45 -7.16 -28.56
N PHE A 211 21.77 -7.35 -28.46
CA PHE A 211 22.76 -6.79 -29.39
C PHE A 211 23.28 -7.79 -30.43
N ARG A 212 22.80 -9.04 -30.38
CA ARG A 212 23.08 -10.04 -31.41
C ARG A 212 21.86 -10.91 -31.64
N SER A 213 21.89 -11.67 -32.74
CA SER A 213 20.88 -12.70 -32.95
C SER A 213 21.07 -13.85 -31.98
N MET A 214 19.94 -14.39 -31.52
CA MET A 214 19.89 -15.60 -30.71
C MET A 214 20.29 -16.81 -31.54
N THR A 215 21.06 -17.72 -30.94
CA THR A 215 21.41 -18.99 -31.59
C THR A 215 20.27 -20.01 -31.48
N PRO A 216 20.22 -21.04 -32.35
CA PRO A 216 19.23 -22.11 -32.22
C PRO A 216 19.30 -22.84 -30.87
N THR A 217 20.49 -23.01 -30.31
CA THR A 217 20.69 -23.63 -28.99
C THR A 217 20.09 -22.78 -27.87
N GLU A 218 20.35 -21.47 -27.88
CA GLU A 218 19.79 -20.52 -26.91
C GLU A 218 18.26 -20.48 -26.98
N ALA A 219 17.72 -20.42 -28.19
CA ALA A 219 16.29 -20.42 -28.42
C ALA A 219 15.63 -21.71 -27.88
N ALA A 220 16.26 -22.87 -28.10
CA ALA A 220 15.76 -24.14 -27.58
C ALA A 220 15.81 -24.22 -26.04
N LEU A 221 16.82 -23.61 -25.40
CA LEU A 221 16.90 -23.56 -23.94
C LEU A 221 15.80 -22.68 -23.35
N ILE A 222 15.61 -21.48 -23.88
CA ILE A 222 14.53 -20.57 -23.44
C ILE A 222 13.15 -21.19 -23.73
N GLN A 223 12.98 -21.87 -24.87
CA GLN A 223 11.73 -22.58 -25.15
C GLN A 223 11.47 -23.66 -24.10
N GLY A 224 12.50 -24.41 -23.68
CA GLY A 224 12.36 -25.39 -22.60
C GLY A 224 11.92 -24.77 -21.26
N GLU A 225 12.42 -23.58 -20.93
CA GLU A 225 11.97 -22.83 -19.74
C GLU A 225 10.49 -22.42 -19.86
N VAL A 226 10.08 -21.90 -21.01
CA VAL A 226 8.68 -21.55 -21.30
C VAL A 226 7.78 -22.78 -21.24
N ASP A 227 8.19 -23.89 -21.83
CA ASP A 227 7.42 -25.14 -21.85
C ASP A 227 7.23 -25.69 -20.44
N ASN A 228 8.28 -25.66 -19.61
CA ASN A 228 8.20 -26.10 -18.21
C ASN A 228 7.22 -25.23 -17.41
N ALA A 229 7.33 -23.90 -17.51
CA ALA A 229 6.41 -22.98 -16.84
C ALA A 229 4.96 -23.15 -17.34
N TYR A 230 4.78 -23.45 -18.62
CA TYR A 230 3.47 -23.69 -19.20
C TYR A 230 2.83 -24.99 -18.69
N GLN A 231 3.60 -26.07 -18.54
CA GLN A 231 3.10 -27.31 -17.92
C GLN A 231 2.71 -27.08 -16.45
N GLU A 232 3.51 -26.33 -15.69
CA GLU A 232 3.20 -25.98 -14.31
C GLU A 232 1.89 -25.19 -14.22
N PHE A 233 1.68 -24.22 -15.11
CA PHE A 233 0.45 -23.44 -15.14
C PHE A 233 -0.78 -24.32 -15.44
N ILE A 234 -0.67 -25.28 -16.37
CA ILE A 234 -1.75 -26.25 -16.62
C ILE A 234 -2.07 -27.04 -15.34
N ALA A 235 -1.05 -27.53 -14.65
CA ALA A 235 -1.21 -28.33 -13.43
C ALA A 235 -1.90 -27.52 -12.31
N ILE A 236 -1.45 -26.28 -12.06
CA ILE A 236 -2.03 -25.39 -11.05
C ILE A 236 -3.52 -25.13 -11.33
N VAL A 237 -3.87 -24.81 -12.57
CA VAL A 237 -5.28 -24.57 -12.96
C VAL A 237 -6.09 -25.86 -12.86
N ALA A 238 -5.54 -27.00 -13.27
CA ALA A 238 -6.22 -28.29 -13.17
C ALA A 238 -6.56 -28.64 -11.72
N GLU A 239 -5.60 -28.45 -10.81
CA GLU A 239 -5.80 -28.67 -9.37
C GLU A 239 -6.86 -27.72 -8.80
N GLY A 240 -6.70 -26.41 -8.98
CA GLY A 240 -7.59 -25.41 -8.39
C GLY A 240 -9.03 -25.47 -8.94
N ARG A 241 -9.20 -25.83 -10.22
CA ARG A 241 -10.53 -25.92 -10.86
C ARG A 241 -11.14 -27.32 -10.80
N GLY A 242 -10.42 -28.31 -10.25
CA GLY A 242 -10.87 -29.71 -10.24
C GLY A 242 -11.04 -30.30 -11.65
N LEU A 243 -10.28 -29.80 -12.62
CA LEU A 243 -10.31 -30.26 -14.02
C LEU A 243 -9.15 -31.22 -14.29
N GLY A 244 -9.28 -32.06 -15.32
CA GLY A 244 -8.13 -32.85 -15.76
C GLY A 244 -7.09 -31.99 -16.48
N GLU A 245 -5.79 -32.27 -16.29
CA GLU A 245 -4.71 -31.58 -17.02
C GLU A 245 -4.89 -31.64 -18.55
N ASP A 246 -5.36 -32.77 -19.09
CA ASP A 246 -5.69 -32.92 -20.53
C ASP A 246 -6.83 -32.00 -20.99
N GLU A 247 -7.75 -31.65 -20.10
CA GLU A 247 -8.85 -30.73 -20.37
C GLU A 247 -8.34 -29.30 -20.36
N VAL A 248 -7.65 -28.91 -19.29
CA VAL A 248 -7.01 -27.59 -19.18
C VAL A 248 -6.02 -27.37 -20.31
N GLY A 249 -5.24 -28.37 -20.71
CA GLY A 249 -4.30 -28.29 -21.82
C GLY A 249 -4.95 -27.97 -23.17
N LYS A 250 -6.23 -28.30 -23.37
CA LYS A 250 -6.99 -27.88 -24.57
C LYS A 250 -7.44 -26.42 -24.50
N LEU A 251 -7.66 -25.91 -23.28
CA LEU A 251 -8.05 -24.53 -23.02
C LEU A 251 -6.83 -23.58 -22.97
N ALA A 252 -5.65 -24.12 -22.65
CA ALA A 252 -4.39 -23.41 -22.44
C ALA A 252 -3.72 -22.91 -23.74
N THR A 253 -4.50 -22.25 -24.59
CA THR A 253 -4.03 -21.72 -25.88
C THR A 253 -3.36 -20.35 -25.78
N GLY A 254 -3.26 -19.77 -24.57
CA GLY A 254 -2.93 -18.36 -24.35
C GLY A 254 -4.06 -17.38 -24.68
N TRP A 255 -5.24 -17.87 -25.09
CA TRP A 255 -6.41 -17.02 -25.37
C TRP A 255 -7.17 -16.65 -24.09
N ALA A 256 -7.69 -15.41 -24.05
CA ALA A 256 -8.61 -14.96 -23.01
C ALA A 256 -10.06 -15.06 -23.50
N TRP A 257 -10.89 -15.76 -22.75
CA TRP A 257 -12.32 -15.92 -23.01
C TRP A 257 -13.12 -14.82 -22.34
N SER A 258 -14.31 -14.52 -22.86
CA SER A 258 -15.28 -13.81 -22.03
C SER A 258 -15.67 -14.67 -20.83
N ALA A 259 -16.02 -14.08 -19.69
CA ALA A 259 -16.45 -14.86 -18.53
C ALA A 259 -17.64 -15.78 -18.85
N ARG A 260 -18.52 -15.37 -19.77
CA ARG A 260 -19.63 -16.22 -20.25
C ARG A 260 -19.12 -17.52 -20.88
N GLU A 261 -18.15 -17.42 -21.78
CA GLU A 261 -17.52 -18.59 -22.39
C GLU A 261 -16.71 -19.37 -21.34
N ALA A 262 -15.98 -18.66 -20.49
CA ALA A 262 -15.17 -19.26 -19.42
C ALA A 262 -16.03 -20.09 -18.45
N GLN A 263 -17.25 -19.65 -18.14
CA GLN A 263 -18.19 -20.43 -17.33
C GLN A 263 -18.60 -21.74 -18.00
N GLU A 264 -18.89 -21.72 -19.31
CA GLU A 264 -19.20 -22.92 -20.09
C GLU A 264 -18.02 -23.90 -20.16
N LEU A 265 -16.80 -23.39 -19.99
CA LEU A 265 -15.54 -24.14 -19.98
C LEU A 265 -15.07 -24.57 -18.57
N GLY A 266 -15.83 -24.25 -17.51
CA GLY A 266 -15.46 -24.57 -16.11
C GLY A 266 -14.38 -23.67 -15.49
N LEU A 267 -14.02 -22.59 -16.18
CA LEU A 267 -12.99 -21.63 -15.75
C LEU A 267 -13.53 -20.52 -14.83
N VAL A 268 -14.86 -20.33 -14.80
CA VAL A 268 -15.58 -19.38 -13.94
C VAL A 268 -16.80 -20.10 -13.37
N ASP A 269 -17.15 -19.84 -12.11
CA ASP A 269 -18.28 -20.49 -11.45
C ASP A 269 -19.57 -19.69 -11.67
N THR A 270 -19.51 -18.40 -11.35
CA THR A 270 -20.69 -17.52 -11.35
C THR A 270 -20.50 -16.28 -12.23
N LEU A 271 -21.51 -15.99 -13.04
CA LEU A 271 -21.63 -14.70 -13.74
C LEU A 271 -22.33 -13.70 -12.83
N GLY A 272 -21.58 -12.72 -12.33
CA GLY A 272 -22.04 -11.79 -11.32
C GLY A 272 -21.24 -10.50 -11.25
N THR A 273 -21.71 -9.61 -10.38
CA THR A 273 -21.07 -8.34 -10.04
C THR A 273 -20.20 -8.52 -8.79
N TYR A 274 -19.49 -7.44 -8.43
CA TYR A 274 -18.77 -7.37 -7.16
C TYR A 274 -19.69 -7.63 -5.95
N ASN A 275 -20.91 -7.11 -5.95
CA ASN A 275 -21.84 -7.32 -4.83
C ASN A 275 -22.28 -8.78 -4.73
N ASP A 276 -22.49 -9.46 -5.86
CA ASP A 276 -22.81 -10.89 -5.85
C ASP A 276 -21.65 -11.70 -5.26
N ALA A 277 -20.40 -11.31 -5.52
CA ALA A 277 -19.23 -11.95 -4.90
C ALA A 277 -19.11 -11.67 -3.40
N VAL A 278 -19.48 -10.47 -2.93
CA VAL A 278 -19.56 -10.15 -1.50
C VAL A 278 -20.64 -11.02 -0.83
N ASP A 279 -21.80 -11.16 -1.46
CA ASP A 279 -22.91 -11.98 -0.93
C ASP A 279 -22.51 -13.45 -0.84
N ILE A 280 -21.84 -13.99 -1.86
CA ILE A 280 -21.30 -15.36 -1.87
C ILE A 280 -20.24 -15.53 -0.78
N ALA A 281 -19.30 -14.60 -0.63
CA ALA A 281 -18.28 -14.66 0.41
C ALA A 281 -18.91 -14.62 1.81
N ALA A 282 -19.94 -13.80 2.02
CA ALA A 282 -20.72 -13.76 3.25
C ALA A 282 -21.43 -15.10 3.52
N GLU A 283 -22.03 -15.70 2.49
CA GLU A 283 -22.68 -17.02 2.58
C GLU A 283 -21.67 -18.10 2.98
N TYR A 284 -20.51 -18.16 2.33
CA TYR A 284 -19.47 -19.15 2.64
C TYR A 284 -18.88 -18.94 4.04
N GLY A 285 -18.72 -17.68 4.47
CA GLY A 285 -18.28 -17.31 5.82
C GLY A 285 -19.35 -17.48 6.91
N GLY A 286 -20.59 -17.79 6.54
CA GLY A 286 -21.71 -17.92 7.49
C GLY A 286 -22.11 -16.60 8.16
N ILE A 287 -21.89 -15.46 7.49
CA ILE A 287 -22.21 -14.13 7.99
C ILE A 287 -23.71 -13.85 7.80
N GLU A 288 -24.39 -13.44 8.87
CA GLU A 288 -25.79 -13.01 8.80
C GLU A 288 -25.91 -11.48 8.64
N GLY A 289 -26.57 -11.02 7.57
CA GLY A 289 -26.79 -9.61 7.30
C GLY A 289 -25.72 -9.00 6.41
N ASP A 290 -25.56 -7.67 6.47
CA ASP A 290 -24.58 -6.96 5.65
C ASP A 290 -23.18 -7.14 6.28
N PRO A 291 -22.20 -7.75 5.59
CA PRO A 291 -20.87 -7.94 6.13
C PRO A 291 -20.10 -6.61 6.19
N ASP A 292 -19.30 -6.43 7.23
CA ASP A 292 -18.29 -5.37 7.23
C ASP A 292 -17.12 -5.77 6.32
N ILE A 293 -16.63 -4.82 5.52
CA ILE A 293 -15.46 -5.04 4.66
C ILE A 293 -14.24 -4.42 5.33
N VAL A 294 -13.22 -5.24 5.56
CA VAL A 294 -11.92 -4.81 6.12
C VAL A 294 -10.83 -4.97 5.08
N THR A 295 -9.84 -4.07 5.11
CA THR A 295 -8.64 -4.15 4.27
C THR A 295 -7.41 -4.08 5.16
N TYR A 296 -6.36 -4.78 4.77
CA TYR A 296 -5.07 -4.73 5.43
C TYR A 296 -4.09 -4.08 4.45
N GLU A 297 -3.53 -2.93 4.79
CA GLU A 297 -2.55 -2.27 3.92
C GLU A 297 -1.21 -2.21 4.65
N GLN A 298 -0.14 -2.63 3.97
CA GLN A 298 1.22 -2.54 4.50
C GLN A 298 1.73 -1.08 4.51
N SER A 299 1.11 -0.18 3.74
CA SER A 299 1.47 1.22 3.58
C SER A 299 1.23 2.04 4.86
N GLY A 300 2.16 1.93 5.80
CA GLY A 300 2.32 2.89 6.87
C GLY A 300 2.69 4.27 6.31
N TYR A 301 2.40 5.32 7.09
CA TYR A 301 2.77 6.72 6.79
C TYR A 301 4.24 6.93 6.36
N GLY A 302 5.13 5.96 6.61
CA GLY A 302 6.54 5.96 6.22
C GLY A 302 6.78 6.00 4.70
N ASP A 303 6.01 5.29 3.89
CA ASP A 303 6.22 5.27 2.42
C ASP A 303 5.77 6.57 1.77
N LEU A 304 4.63 7.10 2.22
CA LEU A 304 4.16 8.43 1.79
C LEU A 304 5.13 9.53 2.21
N LEU A 305 5.64 9.49 3.45
CA LEU A 305 6.66 10.44 3.92
C LEU A 305 7.97 10.30 3.14
N THR A 306 8.39 9.08 2.83
CA THR A 306 9.63 8.81 2.09
C THR A 306 9.54 9.30 0.64
N TYR A 307 8.39 9.10 0.00
CA TYR A 307 8.07 9.63 -1.33
C TYR A 307 7.95 11.16 -1.32
N LEU A 308 7.18 11.74 -0.38
CA LEU A 308 6.95 13.18 -0.29
C LEU A 308 8.22 13.97 0.09
N LEU A 309 9.11 13.35 0.87
CA LEU A 309 10.38 13.95 1.29
C LEU A 309 11.55 13.56 0.36
N GLY A 310 11.33 12.72 -0.66
CA GLY A 310 12.34 12.33 -1.64
C GLY A 310 13.61 11.73 -1.03
N VAL A 311 13.50 11.04 0.12
CA VAL A 311 14.67 10.73 0.96
C VAL A 311 15.42 9.47 0.50
N SER A 312 14.91 8.73 -0.48
CA SER A 312 15.51 7.46 -0.90
C SER A 312 16.95 7.60 -1.41
N GLU A 313 17.33 8.72 -2.06
CA GLU A 313 18.74 8.92 -2.48
C GLU A 313 19.65 9.54 -1.41
N SER A 314 19.09 10.10 -0.33
CA SER A 314 19.84 10.93 0.63
C SER A 314 20.41 10.13 1.80
N LEU A 315 19.72 9.07 2.24
CA LEU A 315 20.14 8.29 3.41
C LEU A 315 21.17 7.19 3.07
N GLU A 316 21.15 6.60 1.88
CA GLU A 316 22.22 5.70 1.44
C GLU A 316 23.58 6.43 1.32
N ARG A 317 23.56 7.70 0.86
CA ARG A 317 24.76 8.54 0.83
C ARG A 317 25.26 8.93 2.22
N LEU A 318 24.38 9.01 3.22
CA LEU A 318 24.76 9.26 4.61
C LEU A 318 25.33 8.01 5.29
N GLY A 319 24.80 6.81 4.99
CA GLY A 319 25.35 5.54 5.48
C GLY A 319 26.74 5.21 4.91
N ALA A 320 26.99 5.56 3.65
CA ALA A 320 28.29 5.39 3.00
C ALA A 320 29.40 6.35 3.52
N LEU A 321 29.06 7.38 4.30
CA LEU A 321 30.00 8.36 4.85
C LEU A 321 30.44 8.07 6.30
N VAL A 322 29.95 7.00 6.94
CA VAL A 322 30.23 6.71 8.36
C VAL A 322 31.48 5.83 8.61
N PRO A 323 32.01 4.98 7.71
CA PRO A 323 33.28 4.29 7.97
C PRO A 323 34.48 5.09 7.43
N ALA A 324 34.65 6.33 7.88
CA ALA A 324 35.88 7.11 7.64
C ALA A 324 36.46 7.77 8.90
N LEU A 325 35.88 7.52 10.09
CA LEU A 325 36.32 8.12 11.36
C LEU A 325 36.66 7.13 12.48
N SER A 326 36.83 5.84 12.17
CA SER A 326 37.46 4.86 13.08
C SER A 326 38.87 4.49 12.60
N GLY A 327 39.74 5.51 12.53
CA GLY A 327 41.17 5.33 12.32
C GLY A 327 41.81 4.57 13.49
N THR A 328 42.23 3.35 13.18
CA THR A 328 42.97 2.41 14.03
C THR A 328 44.29 3.01 14.57
N THR A 329 44.46 3.03 15.89
CA THR A 329 45.77 3.24 16.53
C THR A 329 46.47 1.89 16.72
N GLY A 330 47.12 1.40 15.67
CA GLY A 330 48.06 0.29 15.75
C GLY A 330 49.40 0.76 16.32
N LYS A 331 49.77 0.26 17.51
CA LYS A 331 51.12 0.43 18.09
C LYS A 331 52.19 -0.30 17.26
N PRO A 332 53.40 0.25 17.11
CA PRO A 332 54.52 -0.46 16.50
C PRO A 332 55.18 -1.43 17.50
N VAL A 333 55.56 -2.62 17.03
CA VAL A 333 56.49 -3.53 17.73
C VAL A 333 57.87 -3.35 17.08
N PRO A 334 58.96 -3.15 17.85
CA PRO A 334 60.29 -2.98 17.29
C PRO A 334 61.05 -4.31 17.14
N HIS A 335 61.76 -4.38 16.00
CA HIS A 335 62.84 -5.29 15.59
C HIS A 335 62.57 -6.79 15.47
#